data_AF-A0A645J5S3-F1
#
_entry.id   AF-A0A645J5S3-F1
#
_cell.length_a   1.000
_cell.length_b   1.000
_cell.length_c   1.000
_cell.angle_alpha   90.00
_cell.angle_beta   90.00
_cell.angle_gamma   90.00
#
_symmetry.space_group_name_H-M   'P 1'
#
loop_
_entity.id
_entity.type
_entity.pdbx_description
1 polymer ?
#
loop_
_entity_poly.entity_id
_entity_poly.type
_entity_poly.pdbx_seq_one_letter_code
_entity_poly.pdbx_strand_id
1 'polypeptide(L)' 'MPPIEVHLIEKGTPEQNAFGAKGVGEITTIPTAPAAALACQRVDGKFRDRLPLADTAYRKA' A
#
# COMPACT_ATOMS: atom_id res chain seq x y z
N MET A 1 -4.80 12.06 -4.57
CA MET A 1 -4.21 10.80 -5.05
C MET A 1 -2.87 11.12 -5.69
N PRO A 2 -1.75 10.54 -5.20
CA PRO A 2 -0.45 10.68 -5.84
C PRO A 2 -0.38 9.83 -7.13
N PRO A 3 0.64 10.01 -7.98
CA PRO A 3 0.95 9.07 -9.07
C PRO A 3 1.13 7.64 -8.54
N ILE A 4 0.68 6.65 -9.33
CA ILE A 4 0.75 5.23 -8.98
C ILE A 4 1.52 4.50 -10.08
N GLU A 5 2.58 3.80 -9.69
CA GLU A 5 3.31 2.87 -10.56
C GLU A 5 2.99 1.43 -10.16
N VAL A 6 2.79 0.55 -11.13
CA VAL A 6 2.40 -0.84 -10.92
C VAL A 6 3.42 -1.77 -11.54
N HIS A 7 4.02 -2.64 -10.72
CA HIS A 7 4.85 -3.75 -11.17
C HIS A 7 4.12 -5.06 -10.91
N LEU A 8 3.76 -5.77 -11.98
CA LEU A 8 3.18 -7.10 -11.88
C LEU A 8 4.32 -8.12 -11.71
N ILE A 9 4.28 -8.86 -10.60
CA ILE A 9 5.28 -9.89 -10.30
C ILE A 9 4.60 -11.26 -10.41
N GLU A 10 5.02 -12.03 -11.40
CA GLU A 10 4.45 -13.34 -11.69
C GLU A 10 5.29 -14.46 -11.10
N LYS A 11 4.60 -15.44 -10.51
CA LYS A 11 5.20 -16.69 -9.99
C LYS A 11 4.33 -17.92 -10.25
N GLY A 12 3.27 -17.76 -11.05
CA GLY A 12 2.37 -18.85 -11.41
C GLY A 12 2.98 -19.72 -12.51
N THR A 13 2.59 -20.99 -12.58
CA THR A 13 2.91 -21.87 -13.71
C THR A 13 1.64 -22.31 -14.44
N PRO A 14 1.71 -22.64 -15.74
CA PRO A 14 0.53 -23.03 -16.54
C PRO A 14 -0.21 -24.26 -16.00
N GLU A 15 0.47 -25.13 -15.27
CA GLU A 15 -0.08 -26.38 -14.72
C GLU A 15 -0.92 -26.14 -13.45
N GLN A 16 -0.86 -24.95 -12.86
CA GLN A 16 -1.64 -24.57 -11.69
C GLN A 16 -3.06 -24.16 -12.08
N ASN A 17 -3.99 -24.21 -11.10
CA ASN A 17 -5.35 -23.73 -11.28
C ASN A 17 -5.37 -22.30 -11.84
N ALA A 18 -6.25 -22.06 -12.83
CA ALA A 18 -6.35 -20.78 -13.53
C ALA A 18 -4.99 -20.27 -14.05
N PHE A 19 -4.16 -21.17 -14.59
CA PHE A 19 -2.83 -20.86 -15.13
C PHE A 19 -1.89 -20.18 -14.10
N GLY A 20 -2.08 -20.47 -12.82
CA GLY A 20 -1.26 -19.92 -11.74
C GLY A 20 -1.63 -18.49 -11.32
N ALA A 21 -2.77 -17.96 -11.78
CA ALA A 21 -3.30 -16.68 -11.33
C ALA A 21 -3.55 -16.65 -9.81
N LYS A 22 -3.39 -15.48 -9.19
CA LYS A 22 -3.61 -15.26 -7.75
C LYS A 22 -4.46 -14.02 -7.52
N GLY A 23 -5.19 -14.01 -6.41
CA GLY A 23 -5.99 -12.86 -6.01
C GLY A 23 -5.11 -11.66 -5.66
N VAL A 24 -5.36 -10.51 -6.30
CA VAL A 24 -4.63 -9.25 -6.07
C VAL A 24 -5.51 -8.10 -5.57
N GLY A 25 -6.84 -8.26 -5.58
CA GLY A 25 -7.78 -7.17 -5.26
C GLY A 25 -7.62 -6.60 -3.85
N GLU A 26 -7.49 -7.46 -2.84
CA GLU A 26 -7.38 -7.01 -1.45
C GLU A 26 -5.93 -6.72 -1.04
N ILE A 27 -5.00 -7.61 -1.41
CA ILE A 27 -3.59 -7.54 -0.99
C ILE A 27 -2.89 -6.26 -1.44
N THR A 28 -3.31 -5.68 -2.57
CA THR A 28 -2.77 -4.41 -3.08
C THR A 28 -3.08 -3.21 -2.19
N THR A 29 -4.12 -3.29 -1.34
CA THR A 29 -4.51 -2.19 -0.44
C THR A 29 -3.92 -2.33 0.96
N ILE A 30 -3.60 -3.56 1.39
CA ILE A 30 -3.04 -3.86 2.72
C ILE A 30 -1.82 -2.99 3.09
N PRO A 31 -0.78 -2.84 2.24
CA PRO A 31 0.43 -2.11 2.63
C PRO A 31 0.28 -0.59 2.57
N THR A 32 -0.78 -0.05 1.95
CA THR A 32 -0.90 1.38 1.64
C THR A 32 -0.92 2.26 2.89
N ALA A 33 -1.74 1.90 3.90
CA ALA A 33 -1.86 2.66 5.14
C ALA A 33 -0.56 2.68 5.97
N PRO A 34 0.09 1.53 6.28
CA PRO A 34 1.35 1.55 7.02
C PRO A 34 2.50 2.17 6.23
N ALA A 35 2.54 2.03 4.90
CA ALA A 35 3.54 2.71 4.06
C ALA A 35 3.41 4.25 4.15
N ALA A 36 2.18 4.77 4.09
CA ALA A 36 1.92 6.19 4.27
C ALA A 36 2.29 6.68 5.68
N ALA A 37 1.95 5.91 6.72
CA ALA A 37 2.30 6.24 8.11
C ALA A 37 3.82 6.36 8.29
N LEU A 38 4.58 5.39 7.76
CA LEU A 38 6.04 5.37 7.80
C LEU A 38 6.64 6.52 6.97
N ALA A 39 6.04 6.87 5.84
CA ALA A 39 6.47 8.03 5.05
C ALA A 39 6.30 9.34 5.84
N CYS A 40 5.16 9.54 6.52
CA CYS A 40 4.98 10.70 7.41
C CYS A 40 5.98 10.70 8.56
N GLN A 41 6.20 9.56 9.21
CA GLN A 41 7.18 9.43 10.30
C GLN A 41 8.60 9.80 9.83
N ARG A 42 9.00 9.45 8.61
CA ARG A 42 10.31 9.85 8.07
C ARG A 42 10.46 11.37 7.88
N VAL A 43 9.35 12.08 7.74
CA VAL A 43 9.34 13.55 7.59
C VAL A 43 9.40 14.25 8.94
N ASP A 44 8.60 13.79 9.93
CA ASP A 44 8.39 14.51 11.19
C ASP A 44 8.83 13.78 12.46
N GLY A 45 9.31 12.54 12.35
CA GLY A 45 9.73 11.69 13.46
C GLY A 45 8.59 11.08 14.28
N LYS A 46 7.32 11.38 14.00
CA LYS A 46 6.17 10.97 14.83
C LYS A 46 5.61 9.61 14.39
N PHE A 47 5.62 8.64 15.29
CA PHE A 47 4.94 7.37 15.10
C PHE A 47 3.42 7.52 15.19
N ARG A 48 2.68 6.81 14.33
CA ARG A 48 1.21 6.87 14.25
C ARG A 48 0.65 5.46 14.20
N ASP A 49 -0.19 5.13 15.18
CA ASP A 49 -0.81 3.82 15.38
C ASP A 49 -2.32 3.81 15.07
N ARG A 50 -2.87 4.96 14.64
CA ARG A 50 -4.30 5.13 14.37
C ARG A 50 -4.55 5.82 13.04
N LEU A 51 -5.67 5.46 12.44
CA LEU A 51 -6.22 6.09 11.25
C LEU A 51 -7.42 6.97 11.62
N PRO A 52 -7.67 8.08 10.88
CA PRO A 52 -6.81 8.62 9.82
C PRO A 52 -5.51 9.22 10.39
N LEU A 53 -4.45 9.24 9.57
CA LEU A 53 -3.15 9.80 10.00
C LEU A 53 -3.31 11.28 10.39
N ALA A 54 -2.94 11.60 11.64
CA ALA A 54 -2.96 12.96 12.17
C ALA A 54 -1.74 13.78 11.70
N ASP A 55 -1.84 15.12 11.78
CA ASP A 55 -0.75 16.05 11.47
C ASP A 55 -0.05 15.76 10.14
N THR A 56 -0.82 15.49 9.08
CA THR A 56 -0.28 15.29 7.73
C THR A 56 -0.54 16.51 6.86
N ALA A 57 0.35 16.77 5.90
CA ALA A 57 0.18 17.84 4.90
C ALA A 57 -1.05 17.63 3.98
N TYR A 58 -1.71 16.48 4.09
CA TYR A 58 -2.85 16.08 3.25
C TYR A 58 -4.21 16.35 3.90
N ARG A 59 -4.25 16.84 5.14
CA ARG A 59 -5.49 17.35 5.74
C ARG A 59 -5.73 18.77 5.22
N LYS A 60 -6.76 18.95 4.37
CA LYS A 60 -7.30 20.30 4.11
C LYS A 60 -7.83 20.87 5.44
N ALA A 61 -7.51 22.14 5.71
CA ALA A 61 -8.18 22.92 6.74
C ALA A 61 -9.68 22.97 6.48
#